data_AF-A0A6A6XZB0-F1
#
_entry.id   AF-A0A6A6XZB0-F1
#
_cell.length_a   1.000
_cell.length_b   1.000
_cell.length_c   1.000
_cell.angle_alpha   90.00
_cell.angle_beta   90.00
_cell.angle_gamma   90.00
#
_symmetry.space_group_name_H-M   'P 1'
#
loop_
_entity.id
_entity.type
_entity.pdbx_description
1 polymer ?
#
loop_
_entity_poly.entity_id
_entity_poly.type
_entity_poly.pdbx_seq_one_letter_code
_entity_poly.pdbx_strand_id
1 'polypeptide(L)' 'GKKGRKLPGTKFASSLRIYWKVFRLVYKRATSNKINSKINRSIYKVLRKLVKKHKLKKIG' A
#
# COMPACT_ATOMS: atom_id res chain seq x y z
N GLY A 1 -4.48 13.74 -8.52
CA GLY A 1 -4.98 15.12 -8.42
C GLY A 1 -4.96 15.77 -9.78
N LYS A 2 -5.78 16.79 -10.01
CA LYS A 2 -5.84 17.58 -11.26
C LYS A 2 -4.41 17.93 -11.73
N LYS A 3 -4.11 17.75 -13.03
CA LYS A 3 -2.80 18.00 -13.67
C LYS A 3 -1.62 17.11 -13.24
N GLY A 4 -1.85 15.81 -12.96
CA GLY A 4 -0.77 14.87 -12.61
C GLY A 4 -0.20 15.05 -11.20
N ARG A 5 -0.78 15.97 -10.41
CA ARG A 5 -0.39 16.20 -9.03
C ARG A 5 -0.74 14.96 -8.20
N LYS A 6 0.27 14.35 -7.57
CA LYS A 6 0.07 13.22 -6.65
C LYS A 6 -0.86 13.65 -5.53
N LEU A 7 -1.83 12.79 -5.18
CA LEU A 7 -2.76 13.09 -4.09
C LEU A 7 -1.96 13.32 -2.80
N PRO A 8 -2.35 14.29 -1.95
CA PRO A 8 -1.78 14.41 -0.62
C PRO A 8 -1.88 13.04 0.08
N GLY A 9 -0.78 12.60 0.70
CA GLY A 9 -0.68 11.26 1.31
C GLY A 9 -0.11 10.14 0.43
N THR A 10 -0.09 10.24 -0.91
CA THR A 10 0.48 9.17 -1.79
C THR A 10 1.83 9.54 -2.41
N LYS A 11 2.55 10.49 -1.80
CA LYS A 11 3.88 10.92 -2.29
C LYS A 11 4.99 9.91 -2.00
N PHE A 12 4.80 9.07 -0.98
CA PHE A 12 5.83 8.19 -0.44
C PHE A 12 5.48 6.71 -0.54
N ALA A 13 6.52 5.88 -0.68
CA ALA A 13 6.38 4.43 -0.63
C ALA A 13 5.91 3.93 0.75
N SER A 14 6.26 4.64 1.82
CA SER A 14 5.83 4.35 3.19
C SER A 14 4.31 4.45 3.35
N SER A 15 3.68 5.43 2.71
CA SER A 15 2.22 5.62 2.74
C SER A 15 1.46 4.39 2.24
N LEU A 16 1.91 3.80 1.12
CA LEU A 16 1.31 2.58 0.57
C LEU A 16 1.39 1.39 1.54
N ARG A 17 2.48 1.31 2.31
CA ARG A 17 2.68 0.27 3.31
C ARG A 17 1.76 0.48 4.53
N ILE A 18 1.51 1.72 4.92
CA ILE A 18 0.57 2.07 5.99
C ILE A 18 -0.86 1.76 5.56
N TYR A 19 -1.28 2.16 4.36
CA TYR A 19 -2.60 1.82 3.84
C TYR A 19 -2.84 0.31 3.84
N TRP A 20 -1.84 -0.48 3.43
CA TRP A 20 -1.93 -1.94 3.49
C TRP A 20 -2.10 -2.47 4.92
N LYS A 21 -1.38 -1.91 5.90
CA LYS A 21 -1.55 -2.29 7.31
C LYS A 21 -2.97 -1.98 7.83
N VAL A 22 -3.49 -0.80 7.51
CA VAL A 22 -4.86 -0.39 7.92
C VAL A 22 -5.89 -1.31 7.29
N PHE A 23 -5.78 -1.59 5.98
CA PHE A 23 -6.66 -2.53 5.30
C PHE A 23 -6.62 -3.92 5.95
N ARG A 24 -5.43 -4.44 6.22
CA ARG A 24 -5.27 -5.75 6.89
C ARG A 24 -5.93 -5.78 8.26
N LEU A 25 -5.87 -4.67 9.01
CA LEU A 25 -6.52 -4.55 10.32
C LEU A 25 -8.04 -4.59 10.19
N VAL A 26 -8.60 -3.78 9.30
CA VAL A 26 -10.05 -3.70 9.04
C VAL A 26 -10.58 -5.04 8.53
N TYR A 27 -9.89 -5.68 7.58
CA TYR A 27 -10.24 -6.99 7.07
C TYR A 27 -10.33 -8.03 8.19
N LYS A 28 -9.31 -8.10 9.06
CA LYS A 28 -9.29 -9.03 10.19
C LYS A 28 -10.45 -8.77 11.14
N ARG A 29 -10.79 -7.50 11.40
CA ARG A 29 -11.92 -7.15 12.28
C ARG A 29 -13.26 -7.52 11.67
N ALA A 30 -13.45 -7.30 10.37
CA ALA A 30 -14.72 -7.54 9.69
C ALA A 30 -14.99 -9.03 9.43
N THR A 31 -13.94 -9.81 9.13
CA THR A 31 -14.08 -11.22 8.73
C THR A 31 -13.64 -12.21 9.81
N SER A 32 -13.09 -11.73 10.93
CA SER A 32 -12.37 -12.53 11.96
C SER A 32 -11.22 -13.40 11.41
N ASN A 33 -10.93 -13.31 10.12
CA ASN A 33 -9.99 -14.15 9.39
C ASN A 33 -8.69 -13.40 9.11
N LYS A 34 -7.57 -14.13 9.16
CA LYS A 34 -6.26 -13.60 8.81
C LYS A 34 -6.02 -13.74 7.31
N ILE A 35 -5.47 -12.70 6.70
CA ILE A 35 -4.98 -12.76 5.32
C ILE A 35 -3.82 -13.75 5.24
N ASN A 36 -3.91 -14.70 4.29
CA ASN A 36 -2.89 -15.72 4.06
C ASN A 36 -1.51 -15.08 3.75
N SER A 37 -0.43 -15.71 4.22
CA SER A 37 0.95 -15.31 3.98
C SER A 37 1.28 -15.19 2.48
N LYS A 38 0.70 -16.05 1.62
CA LYS A 38 0.85 -16.00 0.15
C LYS A 38 0.32 -14.67 -0.43
N ILE A 39 -0.87 -14.26 -0.01
CA ILE A 39 -1.50 -13.00 -0.44
C ILE A 39 -0.67 -11.82 0.07
N ASN A 40 -0.21 -11.88 1.32
CA ASN A 40 0.61 -10.82 1.92
C ASN A 40 1.90 -10.58 1.11
N ARG A 41 2.61 -11.65 0.72
CA ARG A 41 3.80 -11.56 -0.16
C ARG A 41 3.46 -10.99 -1.54
N SER A 42 2.34 -11.41 -2.13
CA SER A 42 1.88 -10.91 -3.43
C SER A 42 1.64 -9.40 -3.38
N ILE A 43 1.00 -8.92 -2.33
CA ILE A 43 0.68 -7.49 -2.17
C ILE A 43 1.96 -6.67 -2.01
N TYR A 44 2.94 -7.11 -1.23
CA TYR A 44 4.23 -6.40 -1.17
C TYR A 44 4.93 -6.32 -2.54
N LYS A 45 4.79 -7.32 -3.41
CA LYS A 45 5.29 -7.25 -4.80
C LYS A 45 4.54 -6.20 -5.62
N VAL A 46 3.20 -6.15 -5.51
CA VAL A 46 2.37 -5.15 -6.19
C VAL A 46 2.70 -3.74 -5.70
N LEU A 47 2.84 -3.53 -4.39
CA LEU A 47 3.21 -2.23 -3.82
C LEU A 47 4.59 -1.76 -4.35
N ARG A 48 5.57 -2.66 -4.46
CA ARG A 48 6.87 -2.34 -5.07
C ARG A 48 6.73 -1.94 -6.55
N LYS A 49 5.91 -2.64 -7.33
CA LYS A 49 5.62 -2.28 -8.73
C LYS A 49 4.95 -0.90 -8.83
N LEU A 50 4.00 -0.61 -7.95
CA LEU A 50 3.32 0.70 -7.89
C LEU A 50 4.28 1.83 -7.53
N VAL A 51 5.18 1.61 -6.56
CA VAL A 51 6.22 2.59 -6.21
C VAL A 51 7.08 2.93 -7.43
N LYS A 52 7.51 1.93 -8.21
CA LYS A 52 8.29 2.13 -9.44
C LYS A 52 7.47 2.86 -10.51
N LYS A 53 6.27 2.38 -10.81
CA LYS A 53 5.37 2.94 -11.84
C LYS A 53 5.06 4.42 -11.59
N HIS A 54 4.80 4.77 -10.34
CA HIS A 54 4.43 6.14 -9.95
C HIS A 54 5.60 6.98 -9.44
N LYS A 55 6.84 6.49 -9.57
CA LYS A 55 8.09 7.15 -9.11
C LYS A 55 7.92 7.73 -7.71
N LEU A 56 7.42 6.94 -6.77
CA LEU A 56 7.17 7.39 -5.39
C LEU A 56 8.50 7.56 -4.66
N LYS A 57 8.61 8.60 -3.84
CA LYS A 57 9.84 8.85 -3.07
C LYS A 57 9.98 7.80 -1.97
N LYS A 58 11.17 7.21 -1.84
CA LYS A 58 11.57 6.43 -0.66
C LYS A 58 12.02 7.45 0.38
N ILE A 59 11.46 7.39 1.59
CA ILE A 59 12.08 8.04 2.74
C ILE A 59 13.24 7.13 3.13
N GLY A 60 14.46 7.66 3.01
CA GLY A 60 15.67 7.08 3.56
C GLY A 60 15.71 7.33 5.05
#